data_AF-A0A170VSN1-F1
#
_entry.id   AF-A0A170VSN1-F1
#
_cell.length_a   1.000
_cell.length_b   1.000
_cell.length_c   1.000
_cell.angle_alpha   90.00
_cell.angle_beta   90.00
_cell.angle_gamma   90.00
#
_symmetry.space_group_name_H-M   'P 1'
#
loop_
_entity.id
_entity.type
_entity.pdbx_description
1 polymer ?
#
loop_
_entity_poly.entity_id
_entity_poly.type
_entity_poly.pdbx_seq_one_letter_code
_entity_poly.pdbx_strand_id
1 'polypeptide(L)'
;VFGANDLCSGQCYKKEQFTPAAHAYKLMKALDYLDENLPRTMVNLVPVLDVSVSVRIKRSLVCRMLHMLFCSCFHRSGDVMSNIISMTRQYQHQEQLLISSGRYNRKDDFTVVIQPFMTFFNAP
;
A
#
# COMPACT_ATOMS: atom_id res chain seq x y z
N VAL A 1 7.03 7.08 -4.49
CA VAL A 1 5.99 6.17 -5.02
C VAL A 1 5.70 5.16 -3.91
N PHE A 2 4.43 4.97 -3.53
CA PHE A 2 4.06 4.28 -2.28
C PHE A 2 2.73 3.54 -2.44
N GLY A 3 2.53 2.44 -1.70
CA GLY A 3 1.26 1.69 -1.64
C GLY A 3 0.92 0.97 -2.95
N ALA A 4 -0.17 1.38 -3.62
CA ALA A 4 -0.66 0.72 -4.84
C ALA A 4 0.41 0.60 -5.93
N ASN A 5 1.26 1.61 -6.08
CA ASN A 5 2.32 1.62 -7.07
C ASN A 5 3.48 0.65 -6.75
N ASP A 6 3.74 0.40 -5.46
CA ASP A 6 4.73 -0.58 -5.03
C ASP A 6 4.31 -1.98 -5.53
N LEU A 7 3.00 -2.28 -5.45
CA LEU A 7 2.39 -3.53 -5.93
C LEU A 7 2.19 -3.55 -7.45
N CYS A 8 1.77 -2.44 -8.05
CA CYS A 8 1.44 -2.35 -9.47
C CYS A 8 2.66 -2.41 -10.39
N SER A 9 3.78 -1.82 -9.97
CA SER A 9 4.98 -1.68 -10.80
C SER A 9 6.26 -1.99 -10.04
N GLY A 10 6.42 -1.47 -8.82
CA GLY A 10 7.67 -1.60 -8.05
C GLY A 10 8.14 -3.05 -7.89
N GLN A 11 7.20 -3.93 -7.53
CA GLN A 11 7.40 -5.36 -7.36
C GLN A 11 7.89 -6.11 -8.61
N CYS A 12 7.74 -5.53 -9.80
CA CYS A 12 8.17 -6.18 -11.04
C CYS A 12 9.50 -5.66 -11.58
N TYR A 13 9.98 -4.53 -11.07
CA TYR A 13 11.26 -3.95 -11.48
C TYR A 13 12.34 -4.07 -10.41
N LYS A 14 11.99 -3.98 -9.11
CA LYS A 14 12.96 -3.99 -7.99
C LYS A 14 12.39 -4.67 -6.74
N LYS A 15 12.15 -5.98 -6.81
CA LYS A 15 11.46 -6.76 -5.77
C LYS A 15 11.96 -6.49 -4.35
N GLU A 16 13.28 -6.39 -4.19
CA GLU A 16 13.96 -6.22 -2.92
C GLU A 16 13.61 -4.89 -2.24
N GLN A 17 13.39 -3.83 -3.03
CA GLN A 17 13.05 -2.49 -2.53
C GLN A 17 11.56 -2.31 -2.22
N PHE A 18 10.74 -3.25 -2.68
CA PHE A 18 9.29 -3.19 -2.57
C PHE A 18 8.73 -4.38 -1.80
N THR A 19 9.50 -5.13 -1.02
CA THR A 19 8.93 -6.18 -0.17
C THR A 19 7.94 -5.58 0.85
N PRO A 20 7.02 -6.37 1.43
CA PRO A 20 6.13 -5.88 2.50
C PRO A 20 6.89 -5.23 3.67
N ALA A 21 8.03 -5.82 4.05
CA ALA A 21 8.91 -5.27 5.09
C ALA A 21 9.56 -3.94 4.64
N ALA A 22 10.02 -3.84 3.40
CA ALA A 22 10.58 -2.60 2.86
C ALA A 22 9.51 -1.49 2.77
N HIS A 23 8.26 -1.85 2.45
CA HIS A 23 7.13 -0.95 2.47
C HIS A 23 6.87 -0.41 3.88
N ALA A 24 6.74 -1.28 4.89
CA ALA A 24 6.54 -0.87 6.28
C ALA A 24 7.71 -0.05 6.82
N TYR A 25 8.94 -0.34 6.43
CA TYR A 25 10.10 0.47 6.78
C TYR A 25 10.03 1.89 6.18
N LYS A 26 9.62 2.01 4.90
CA LYS A 26 9.39 3.32 4.26
C LYS A 26 8.25 4.08 4.95
N LEU A 27 7.17 3.39 5.32
CA LEU A 27 6.06 3.97 6.08
C LEU A 27 6.53 4.50 7.43
N MET A 28 7.27 3.68 8.17
CA MET A 28 7.83 4.03 9.47
C MET A 28 8.66 5.31 9.38
N LYS A 29 9.57 5.42 8.40
CA LYS A 29 10.36 6.66 8.21
C LYS A 29 9.48 7.89 7.97
N ALA A 30 8.43 7.74 7.17
CA ALA A 30 7.53 8.85 6.88
C ALA A 30 6.78 9.28 8.16
N LEU A 31 6.24 8.32 8.92
CA LEU A 31 5.52 8.60 10.16
C LEU A 31 6.44 9.14 11.27
N ASP A 32 7.67 8.64 11.38
CA ASP A 32 8.69 9.15 12.31
C ASP A 32 8.99 10.62 12.00
N TYR A 33 9.20 10.94 10.73
CA TYR A 33 9.42 12.33 10.32
C TYR A 33 8.23 13.23 10.67
N LEU A 34 7.00 12.77 10.48
CA LEU A 34 5.81 13.54 10.85
C LEU A 34 5.71 13.72 12.38
N ASP A 35 5.96 12.68 13.16
CA ASP A 35 5.96 12.73 14.64
C ASP A 35 7.03 13.68 15.21
N GLU A 36 8.17 13.80 14.52
CA GLU A 36 9.25 14.71 14.91
C GLU A 36 8.99 16.18 14.53
N ASN A 37 8.23 16.43 13.45
CA ASN A 37 8.15 17.76 12.83
C ASN A 37 6.77 18.41 12.88
N LEU A 38 5.70 17.68 13.20
CA LEU A 38 4.33 18.20 13.20
C LEU A 38 3.69 18.06 14.59
N PRO A 39 3.61 19.14 15.38
CA PRO A 39 2.87 19.12 16.63
C PRO A 39 1.36 19.07 16.37
N ARG A 40 0.60 18.58 17.35
CA ARG A 40 -0.88 18.54 17.35
C ARG A 40 -1.49 17.91 16.09
N THR A 41 -0.93 16.79 15.65
CA THR A 41 -1.29 16.15 14.38
C THR A 41 -1.92 14.78 14.57
N MET A 42 -3.02 14.54 13.87
CA MET A 42 -3.63 13.23 13.71
C MET A 42 -3.41 12.73 12.29
N VAL A 43 -2.73 11.60 12.15
CA VAL A 43 -2.54 10.93 10.85
C VAL A 43 -3.55 9.80 10.71
N ASN A 44 -4.38 9.88 9.67
CA ASN A 44 -5.27 8.81 9.27
C ASN A 44 -4.62 7.94 8.19
N LEU A 45 -4.04 6.80 8.58
CA LEU A 45 -3.43 5.85 7.66
C LEU A 45 -4.51 5.03 6.95
N VAL A 46 -4.58 5.16 5.63
CA VAL A 46 -5.37 4.28 4.78
C VAL A 46 -4.48 3.15 4.27
N PRO A 47 -4.79 1.88 4.57
CA PRO A 47 -4.00 0.73 4.12
C PRO A 47 -3.93 0.64 2.60
N VAL A 48 -2.91 -0.05 2.10
CA VAL A 48 -2.74 -0.25 0.66
C VAL A 48 -3.96 -0.91 0.04
N LEU A 49 -4.47 -0.32 -1.04
CA LEU A 49 -5.56 -0.86 -1.85
C LEU A 49 -5.17 -2.20 -2.50
N ASP A 50 -6.09 -3.17 -2.50
CA ASP A 50 -6.00 -4.33 -3.38
C ASP A 50 -6.13 -3.90 -4.85
N VAL A 51 -4.97 -3.76 -5.49
CA VAL A 51 -4.88 -3.33 -6.88
C VAL A 51 -5.48 -4.34 -7.85
N SER A 52 -5.83 -5.57 -7.45
CA SER A 52 -6.56 -6.50 -8.32
C SER A 52 -7.94 -5.98 -8.76
N VAL A 53 -8.50 -5.00 -8.02
CA VAL A 53 -9.74 -4.32 -8.43
C VAL A 53 -9.58 -3.64 -9.80
N SER A 54 -8.39 -3.13 -10.13
CA SER A 54 -8.16 -2.40 -11.38
C SER A 54 -8.36 -3.24 -12.64
N VAL A 55 -8.25 -4.58 -12.53
CA VAL A 55 -8.48 -5.49 -13.66
C VAL A 55 -9.89 -6.07 -13.69
N ARG A 56 -10.61 -6.05 -12.56
CA ARG A 56 -11.96 -6.59 -12.39
C ARG A 56 -13.03 -5.65 -12.96
N ILE A 57 -12.74 -4.36 -13.04
CA ILE A 57 -13.64 -3.35 -13.63
C ILE A 57 -13.57 -3.33 -15.16
N LYS A 58 -14.69 -2.94 -15.80
CA LYS A 58 -14.71 -2.68 -17.25
C LYS A 58 -13.79 -1.52 -17.59
N ARG A 59 -12.89 -1.74 -18.56
CA ARG A 59 -11.89 -0.76 -19.00
C ARG A 59 -12.06 -0.42 -20.48
N SER A 60 -11.99 0.86 -20.81
CA SER A 60 -11.85 1.32 -22.20
C SER A 60 -10.52 0.84 -22.79
N LEU A 61 -10.37 0.95 -24.12
CA LEU A 61 -9.10 0.60 -24.79
C LEU A 61 -7.93 1.42 -24.23
N VAL A 62 -8.14 2.73 -24.03
CA VAL A 62 -7.13 3.64 -23.46
C VAL A 62 -6.73 3.19 -22.05
N CYS A 63 -7.71 2.87 -21.20
CA CYS A 63 -7.42 2.38 -19.84
C CYS A 63 -6.63 1.06 -19.84
N ARG A 64 -6.90 0.16 -20.79
CA ARG A 64 -6.10 -1.08 -20.93
C ARG A 64 -4.65 -0.78 -21.31
N MET A 65 -4.42 0.17 -22.21
CA MET A 65 -3.08 0.60 -22.61
C MET A 65 -2.33 1.24 -21.44
N LEU A 66 -2.96 2.19 -20.74
CA LEU A 66 -2.35 2.84 -19.58
C LEU A 66 -2.09 1.86 -18.44
N HIS A 67 -2.93 0.84 -18.26
CA HIS A 67 -2.71 -0.19 -17.25
C HIS A 67 -1.44 -1.00 -17.50
N MET A 68 -1.05 -1.22 -18.77
CA MET A 68 0.23 -1.89 -19.07
C MET A 68 1.43 -1.05 -18.62
N LEU A 69 1.29 0.29 -18.64
CA LEU A 69 2.34 1.21 -18.22
C LEU A 69 2.39 1.39 -16.70
N PHE A 70 1.26 1.71 -16.08
CA PHE A 70 1.22 2.07 -14.66
C PHE A 70 1.12 0.87 -13.72
N CYS A 71 0.61 -0.25 -14.20
CA CYS A 71 0.42 -1.46 -13.41
C CYS A 71 0.95 -2.67 -14.19
N SER A 72 2.23 -2.55 -14.59
CA SER A 72 2.91 -3.50 -15.46
C SER A 72 3.05 -4.90 -14.86
N CYS A 73 2.95 -5.03 -13.54
CA CYS A 73 2.97 -6.32 -12.87
C CYS A 73 1.88 -7.27 -13.36
N PHE A 74 0.65 -6.77 -13.53
CA PHE A 74 -0.49 -7.56 -14.03
C PHE A 74 -0.32 -8.14 -15.42
N HIS A 75 0.66 -7.64 -16.18
CA HIS A 75 0.91 -8.04 -17.56
C HIS A 75 2.16 -8.92 -17.70
N ARG A 76 2.71 -9.41 -16.58
CA ARG A 76 3.76 -10.44 -16.56
C ARG A 76 3.14 -11.84 -16.70
N SER A 77 3.96 -12.82 -17.07
CA SER A 77 3.54 -14.22 -17.15
C SER A 77 3.41 -14.86 -15.75
N GLY A 78 2.57 -15.90 -15.65
CA GLY A 78 2.35 -16.68 -14.43
C GLY A 78 1.07 -16.30 -13.69
N ASP A 79 0.92 -16.84 -12.46
CA ASP A 79 -0.22 -16.55 -11.60
C ASP A 79 -0.07 -15.19 -10.90
N VAL A 80 -0.11 -14.12 -11.70
CA VAL A 80 0.12 -12.77 -11.21
C VAL A 80 -0.98 -12.33 -10.23
N MET A 81 -2.22 -12.77 -10.47
CA MET A 81 -3.37 -12.35 -9.67
C MET A 81 -3.24 -12.79 -8.22
N SER A 82 -3.00 -14.08 -7.98
CA SER A 82 -2.87 -14.61 -6.62
C SER A 82 -1.67 -14.01 -5.89
N ASN A 83 -0.56 -13.81 -6.61
CA ASN A 83 0.66 -13.20 -6.07
C ASN A 83 0.43 -11.76 -5.61
N ILE A 84 -0.25 -10.94 -6.42
CA ILE A 84 -0.54 -9.55 -6.05
C ILE A 84 -1.53 -9.48 -4.89
N ILE A 85 -2.57 -10.31 -4.87
CA ILE A 85 -3.53 -10.38 -3.75
C ILE A 85 -2.81 -10.79 -2.45
N SER A 86 -1.96 -11.82 -2.52
CA SER A 86 -1.15 -12.28 -1.39
C SER A 86 -0.22 -11.19 -0.87
N MET A 87 0.49 -10.50 -1.76
CA MET A 87 1.36 -9.40 -1.36
C MET A 87 0.59 -8.21 -0.79
N THR A 88 -0.56 -7.85 -1.35
CA THR A 88 -1.42 -6.80 -0.79
C THR A 88 -1.78 -7.11 0.66
N ARG A 89 -2.21 -8.35 0.95
CA ARG A 89 -2.52 -8.78 2.32
C ARG A 89 -1.31 -8.69 3.25
N GLN A 90 -0.12 -9.04 2.77
CA GLN A 90 1.11 -8.91 3.55
C GLN A 90 1.47 -7.45 3.82
N TYR A 91 1.28 -6.56 2.85
CA TYR A 91 1.46 -5.12 3.04
C TYR A 91 0.52 -4.59 4.12
N GLN A 92 -0.78 -4.82 3.96
CA GLN A 92 -1.81 -4.40 4.92
C GLN A 92 -1.53 -4.95 6.32
N HIS A 93 -1.06 -6.20 6.42
CA HIS A 93 -0.67 -6.79 7.69
C HIS A 93 0.53 -6.08 8.33
N GLN A 94 1.57 -5.74 7.55
CA GLN A 94 2.73 -5.02 8.06
C GLN A 94 2.40 -3.57 8.45
N GLU A 95 1.51 -2.89 7.71
CA GLU A 95 0.96 -1.59 8.09
C GLU A 95 0.22 -1.67 9.44
N GLN A 96 -0.65 -2.67 9.59
CA GLN A 96 -1.38 -2.91 10.83
C GLN A 96 -0.42 -3.14 12.01
N LEU A 97 0.57 -4.02 11.83
CA LEU A 97 1.58 -4.32 12.86
C LEU A 97 2.36 -3.07 13.28
N LEU A 98 2.77 -2.24 12.31
CA LEU A 98 3.50 -1.01 12.58
C LEU A 98 2.64 -0.04 13.42
N ILE A 99 1.38 0.17 13.05
CA ILE A 99 0.50 1.10 13.80
C ILE A 99 0.13 0.54 15.18
N SER A 100 -0.11 -0.77 15.28
CA SER A 100 -0.42 -1.43 16.56
C SER A 100 0.79 -1.61 17.48
N SER A 101 2.01 -1.31 17.03
CA SER A 101 3.24 -1.48 17.81
C SER A 101 3.36 -0.54 19.02
N GLY A 102 2.49 0.47 19.12
CA GLY A 102 2.56 1.52 20.15
C GLY A 102 3.59 2.61 19.87
N ARG A 103 4.16 2.66 18.65
CA ARG A 103 5.20 3.63 18.28
C ARG A 103 4.73 5.09 18.27
N TYR A 104 3.53 5.37 17.74
CA TYR A 104 3.10 6.75 17.38
C TYR A 104 2.03 7.37 18.27
N ASN A 105 1.53 6.65 19.28
CA ASN A 105 0.50 7.13 20.20
C ASN A 105 1.08 7.28 21.61
N ARG A 106 2.26 7.91 21.70
CA ARG A 106 3.04 8.06 22.94
C ARG A 106 3.04 9.48 23.50
N LYS A 107 2.79 10.47 22.65
CA LYS A 107 2.69 11.89 23.01
C LYS A 107 1.21 12.31 22.98
N ASP A 108 0.87 13.36 23.70
CA ASP A 108 -0.50 13.88 23.74
C ASP A 108 -0.87 14.72 22.50
N ASP A 109 0.12 15.04 21.66
CA ASP A 109 -0.03 15.94 20.50
C ASP A 109 0.26 15.25 19.16
N PHE A 110 0.49 13.95 19.12
CA PHE A 110 0.63 13.21 17.87
C PHE A 110 -0.03 11.83 17.98
N THR A 111 -0.80 11.46 16.97
CA THR A 111 -1.43 10.14 16.91
C THR A 111 -1.55 9.64 15.48
N VAL A 112 -1.40 8.32 15.31
CA VAL A 112 -1.67 7.63 14.05
C VAL A 112 -2.76 6.60 14.28
N VAL A 113 -3.81 6.68 13.46
CA VAL A 113 -4.90 5.71 13.41
C VAL A 113 -4.91 5.02 12.05
N ILE A 114 -5.38 3.77 12.01
CA ILE A 114 -5.54 3.01 10.77
C ILE A 114 -7.02 2.90 10.42
N GLN A 115 -7.39 3.28 9.20
CA GLN A 115 -8.76 3.18 8.69
C GLN A 115 -8.88 1.96 7.78
N PRO A 116 -9.48 0.84 8.23
CA PRO A 116 -9.44 -0.44 7.52
C PRO A 116 -10.37 -0.51 6.30
N PHE A 117 -10.88 0.61 5.79
CA PHE A 117 -11.81 0.63 4.67
C PHE A 117 -11.26 -0.10 3.43
N MET A 118 -9.96 0.09 3.15
CA MET A 118 -9.32 -0.51 1.97
C MET A 118 -8.98 -2.00 2.13
N THR A 119 -9.02 -2.57 3.33
CA THR A 119 -8.72 -4.01 3.52
C THR A 119 -9.82 -4.91 2.99
N PHE A 120 -11.05 -4.40 2.93
CA PHE A 120 -12.23 -5.12 2.44
C PHE A 120 -12.87 -4.48 1.20
N PHE A 121 -12.21 -3.46 0.63
CA PHE A 121 -12.73 -2.76 -0.53
C PHE A 121 -12.89 -3.70 -1.72
N ASN A 122 -14.07 -3.68 -2.32
CA ASN A 122 -14.36 -4.33 -3.58
C ASN A 122 -15.13 -3.35 -4.46
N ALA A 123 -14.71 -3.19 -5.72
CA ALA A 123 -15.51 -2.45 -6.68
C ALA A 123 -16.68 -3.32 -7.19
N PRO A 124 -17.82 -2.69 -7.51
CA PRO A 124 -18.95 -3.37 -8.15
C PRO A 124 -18.61 -3.92 -9.55
#